data_AF-A0A8J5J3U2-F1
#
_entry.id   AF-A0A8J5J3U2-F1
#
_cell.length_a   1.000
_cell.length_b   1.000
_cell.length_c   1.000
_cell.angle_alpha   90.00
_cell.angle_beta   90.00
_cell.angle_gamma   90.00
#
_symmetry.space_group_name_H-M   'P 1'
#
loop_
_entity.id
_entity.type
_entity.pdbx_description
1 polymer ?
#
loop_
_entity_poly.entity_id
_entity_poly.type
_entity_poly.pdbx_seq_one_letter_code
_entity_poly.pdbx_strand_id
1 'polypeptide(L)'
;MCYRNNEADFAHRTKYKPPKANTTRWSSTYQFLDRYVTIRDGIRMVVAVEDLLPRPRTHRQIVHLVNKLEALDSVCVKLQSEHRSQGDAMLLFDAAMAKYPTPPHHLDATANPNIAMP
;
A
#
# COMPACT_ATOMS: atom_id res chain seq x y z
N MET A 1 11.46 -18.48 -33.30
CA MET A 1 10.63 -18.41 -32.08
C MET A 1 9.71 -17.19 -32.20
N CYS A 2 8.40 -17.39 -32.23
CA CYS A 2 7.42 -16.31 -32.31
C CYS A 2 7.31 -15.64 -30.92
N TYR A 3 7.59 -14.34 -30.82
CA TYR A 3 7.34 -13.57 -29.60
C TYR A 3 5.84 -13.58 -29.34
N ARG A 4 5.39 -14.33 -28.33
CA ARG A 4 4.01 -14.26 -27.83
C ARG A 4 3.78 -12.83 -27.37
N ASN A 5 2.73 -12.19 -27.87
CA ASN A 5 2.33 -10.86 -27.43
C ASN A 5 1.70 -10.93 -26.04
N ASN A 6 2.54 -11.01 -25.01
CA ASN A 6 2.14 -11.15 -23.61
C ASN A 6 1.20 -10.02 -23.15
N GLU A 7 1.34 -8.83 -23.73
CA GLU A 7 0.46 -7.71 -23.43
C GLU A 7 -0.97 -7.97 -23.91
N ALA A 8 -1.14 -8.50 -25.12
CA ALA A 8 -2.46 -8.87 -25.64
C ALA A 8 -3.08 -10.01 -24.82
N ASP A 9 -2.31 -11.06 -24.50
CA ASP A 9 -2.79 -12.19 -23.69
C ASP A 9 -3.19 -11.75 -22.26
N PHE A 10 -2.46 -10.79 -21.69
CA PHE A 10 -2.79 -10.19 -20.39
C PHE A 10 -4.01 -9.25 -20.46
N ALA A 11 -4.14 -8.45 -21.53
CA ALA A 11 -5.25 -7.55 -21.74
C ALA A 11 -6.60 -8.27 -21.89
N HIS A 12 -6.61 -9.49 -22.44
CA HIS A 12 -7.82 -10.32 -22.48
C HIS A 12 -8.26 -10.81 -21.09
N ARG A 13 -7.38 -10.76 -20.08
CA ARG A 13 -7.61 -11.34 -18.75
C ARG A 13 -7.91 -10.30 -17.68
N THR A 14 -7.54 -9.03 -17.90
CA THR A 14 -7.79 -7.95 -16.93
C THR A 14 -8.06 -6.62 -17.63
N LYS A 15 -8.97 -5.81 -17.07
CA LYS A 15 -9.22 -4.43 -17.52
C LYS A 15 -8.13 -3.43 -17.09
N TYR A 16 -7.14 -3.87 -16.31
CA TYR A 16 -6.16 -2.99 -15.67
C TYR A 16 -4.90 -2.87 -16.53
N LYS A 17 -4.44 -1.63 -16.69
CA LYS A 17 -3.16 -1.33 -17.36
C LYS A 17 -2.02 -1.18 -16.34
N PRO A 18 -0.76 -1.41 -16.74
CA PRO A 18 0.40 -1.12 -15.91
C PRO A 18 0.34 0.32 -15.39
N PRO A 19 0.38 0.55 -14.07
CA PRO A 19 0.39 1.90 -13.51
C PRO A 19 1.70 2.61 -13.89
N LYS A 20 1.58 3.85 -14.39
CA LYS A 20 2.74 4.74 -14.56
C LYS A 20 3.23 5.13 -13.16
N ALA A 21 4.54 5.09 -12.91
CA ALA A 21 5.10 5.53 -11.64
C ALA A 21 4.67 6.98 -11.35
N ASN A 22 4.06 7.24 -10.18
CA ASN A 22 3.57 8.55 -9.77
C ASN A 22 4.31 9.03 -8.51
N THR A 23 4.59 10.33 -8.45
CA THR A 23 5.39 11.09 -7.48
C THR A 23 4.73 11.25 -6.09
N THR A 24 3.49 10.79 -5.85
CA THR A 24 2.86 10.86 -4.52
C THR A 24 3.29 9.68 -3.65
N ARG A 25 4.06 9.95 -2.59
CA ARG A 25 5.08 9.05 -2.01
C ARG A 25 4.60 7.78 -1.29
N TRP A 26 3.34 7.66 -0.84
CA TRP A 26 2.91 6.49 -0.05
C TRP A 26 1.60 5.83 -0.55
N SER A 27 0.61 6.62 -0.96
CA SER A 27 -0.61 6.08 -1.58
C SER A 27 -0.32 5.39 -2.91
N SER A 28 0.70 5.82 -3.66
CA SER A 28 1.15 5.12 -4.88
C SER A 28 1.71 3.74 -4.59
N THR A 29 2.46 3.55 -3.49
CA THR A 29 2.97 2.26 -3.07
C THR A 29 1.83 1.31 -2.70
N TYR A 30 0.86 1.81 -1.93
CA TYR A 30 -0.36 1.05 -1.62
C TYR A 30 -1.13 0.66 -2.89
N GLN A 31 -1.42 1.62 -3.77
CA GLN A 31 -2.15 1.37 -5.02
C GLN A 31 -1.45 0.37 -5.94
N PHE A 32 -0.11 0.36 -5.96
CA PHE A 32 0.66 -0.62 -6.72
C PHE A 32 0.49 -2.03 -6.15
N LEU A 33 0.63 -2.17 -4.83
CA LEU A 33 0.50 -3.47 -4.15
C LEU A 33 -0.94 -4.02 -4.23
N ASP A 34 -1.94 -3.15 -4.06
CA ASP A 34 -3.35 -3.49 -4.22
C ASP A 34 -3.66 -3.98 -5.65
N ARG A 35 -3.17 -3.24 -6.65
CA ARG A 35 -3.30 -3.66 -8.05
C ARG A 35 -2.60 -4.98 -8.31
N TYR A 36 -1.40 -5.19 -7.78
CA TYR A 36 -0.69 -6.46 -7.89
C TYR A 36 -1.52 -7.62 -7.32
N VAL A 37 -2.09 -7.48 -6.12
CA VAL A 37 -2.94 -8.52 -5.50
C VAL A 37 -4.13 -8.84 -6.40
N THR A 38 -4.76 -7.80 -6.96
CA THR A 38 -5.91 -7.94 -7.87
C THR A 38 -5.57 -8.70 -9.16
N ILE A 39 -4.42 -8.42 -9.78
CA ILE A 39 -4.06 -8.99 -11.08
C ILE A 39 -3.27 -10.30 -10.99
N ARG A 40 -2.82 -10.70 -9.79
CA ARG A 40 -1.91 -11.84 -9.59
C ARG A 40 -2.39 -13.13 -10.27
N ASP A 41 -3.67 -13.48 -10.10
CA ASP A 41 -4.20 -14.73 -10.66
C ASP A 41 -4.22 -14.68 -12.20
N GLY A 42 -4.41 -13.49 -12.78
CA GLY A 42 -4.25 -13.26 -14.21
C GLY A 42 -2.79 -13.42 -14.69
N ILE A 43 -1.83 -12.87 -13.94
CA ILE A 43 -0.38 -13.03 -14.24
C ILE A 43 0.02 -14.50 -14.16
N ARG A 44 -0.49 -15.24 -13.16
CA ARG A 44 -0.18 -16.67 -12.97
C ARG A 44 -0.56 -17.53 -14.17
N MET A 45 -1.59 -17.14 -14.92
CA MET A 45 -2.02 -17.87 -16.12
C MET A 45 -1.13 -17.61 -17.34
N VAL A 46 -0.25 -16.60 -17.27
CA VAL A 46 0.67 -16.26 -18.36
C VAL A 46 2.03 -16.91 -18.07
N VAL A 47 2.24 -18.10 -18.66
CA VAL A 47 3.44 -18.95 -18.46
C VAL A 47 4.75 -18.17 -18.62
N ALA A 48 4.80 -17.19 -19.53
CA ALA A 48 6.01 -16.39 -19.79
C ALA A 48 6.43 -15.47 -18.62
N VAL A 49 5.54 -15.18 -17.68
CA VAL A 49 5.77 -14.27 -16.55
C VAL A 49 5.41 -14.88 -15.20
N GLU A 50 4.94 -16.13 -15.16
CA GLU A 50 4.60 -16.82 -13.90
C GLU A 50 5.82 -16.91 -12.96
N ASP A 51 7.01 -17.16 -13.51
CA ASP A 51 8.26 -17.25 -12.74
C ASP A 51 8.70 -15.92 -12.07
N LEU A 52 8.13 -14.80 -12.51
CA LEU A 52 8.38 -13.48 -11.91
C LEU A 52 7.51 -13.23 -10.68
N LEU A 53 6.52 -14.09 -10.42
CA LEU A 53 5.64 -13.92 -9.28
C LEU A 53 6.39 -14.17 -7.96
N PRO A 54 6.14 -13.32 -6.94
CA PRO A 54 6.62 -13.60 -5.59
C PRO A 54 6.17 -14.99 -5.12
N ARG A 55 7.07 -15.65 -4.37
CA ARG A 55 6.76 -16.95 -3.74
C ARG A 55 5.47 -16.87 -2.91
N PRO A 56 4.72 -17.97 -2.75
CA PRO A 56 3.44 -17.96 -2.02
C PRO A 56 3.52 -17.33 -0.62
N ARG A 57 4.64 -17.54 0.10
CA ARG A 57 4.90 -16.91 1.40
C ARG A 57 4.97 -15.38 1.30
N THR A 58 5.76 -14.86 0.36
CA THR A 58 5.90 -13.42 0.11
C THR A 58 4.59 -12.81 -0.36
N HIS A 59 3.82 -13.50 -1.19
CA HIS A 59 2.50 -13.04 -1.59
C HIS A 59 1.56 -12.87 -0.37
N ARG A 60 1.51 -13.85 0.56
CA ARG A 60 0.72 -13.71 1.80
C ARG A 60 1.17 -12.52 2.64
N GLN A 61 2.48 -12.26 2.71
CA GLN A 61 3.01 -11.08 3.40
C GLN A 61 2.57 -9.79 2.71
N ILE A 62 2.55 -9.74 1.39
CA ILE A 62 2.07 -8.59 0.62
C ILE A 62 0.58 -8.37 0.87
N VAL A 63 -0.26 -9.41 0.83
CA VAL A 63 -1.71 -9.29 1.13
C VAL A 63 -1.92 -8.75 2.55
N HIS A 64 -1.19 -9.27 3.53
CA HIS A 64 -1.25 -8.76 4.90
C HIS A 64 -0.84 -7.29 5.00
N LEU A 65 0.19 -6.89 4.26
CA LEU A 65 0.65 -5.50 4.22
C LEU A 65 -0.37 -4.58 3.56
N VAL A 66 -0.96 -5.00 2.43
CA VAL A 66 -2.01 -4.24 1.71
C VAL A 66 -3.19 -3.95 2.65
N ASN A 67 -3.67 -4.94 3.40
CA ASN A 67 -4.77 -4.75 4.35
C ASN A 67 -4.42 -3.73 5.46
N LYS A 68 -3.16 -3.71 5.92
CA LYS A 68 -2.72 -2.70 6.90
C LYS A 68 -2.67 -1.31 6.31
N LEU A 69 -2.16 -1.20 5.08
CA LEU A 69 -2.06 0.06 4.35
C LEU A 69 -3.44 0.63 4.01
N GLU A 70 -4.41 -0.19 3.62
CA GLU A 70 -5.80 0.23 3.39
C GLU A 70 -6.41 0.86 4.65
N ALA A 71 -6.20 0.22 5.81
CA ALA A 71 -6.69 0.77 7.07
C ALA A 71 -6.05 2.12 7.43
N LEU A 72 -4.77 2.32 7.10
CA LEU A 72 -4.08 3.59 7.30
C LEU A 72 -4.51 4.65 6.27
N ASP A 73 -4.77 4.25 5.02
CA ASP A 73 -5.33 5.12 3.98
C ASP A 73 -6.69 5.67 4.39
N SER A 74 -7.56 4.83 4.94
CA SER A 74 -8.83 5.28 5.53
C SER A 74 -8.64 6.32 6.64
N VAL A 75 -7.63 6.15 7.49
CA VAL A 75 -7.29 7.14 8.54
C VAL A 75 -6.80 8.45 7.93
N CYS A 76 -5.96 8.40 6.90
CA CYS A 76 -5.48 9.60 6.20
C CYS A 76 -6.59 10.34 5.45
N VAL A 77 -7.47 9.62 4.75
CA VAL A 77 -8.66 10.19 4.08
C VAL A 77 -9.55 10.87 5.10
N LYS A 78 -9.75 10.24 6.27
CA LYS A 78 -10.40 10.91 7.40
C LYS A 78 -9.61 12.17 7.72
N LEU A 79 -8.33 12.09 8.11
CA LEU A 79 -7.53 13.24 8.57
C LEU A 79 -7.57 14.45 7.64
N GLN A 80 -7.73 14.24 6.34
CA GLN A 80 -7.80 15.28 5.31
C GLN A 80 -9.20 15.90 5.11
N SER A 81 -10.22 15.48 5.86
CA SER A 81 -11.59 16.04 5.77
C SER A 81 -11.65 17.50 6.24
N GLU A 82 -12.33 18.36 5.49
CA GLU A 82 -12.37 19.83 5.70
C GLU A 82 -12.84 20.28 7.10
N HIS A 83 -13.70 19.52 7.79
CA HIS A 83 -14.31 19.90 9.07
C HIS A 83 -13.76 19.13 10.28
N ARG A 84 -12.44 18.97 10.37
CA ARG A 84 -11.82 18.17 11.43
C ARG A 84 -11.44 18.98 12.65
N SER A 85 -11.89 18.57 13.83
CA SER A 85 -11.35 19.09 15.09
C SER A 85 -10.00 18.48 15.42
N GLN A 86 -9.18 19.21 16.19
CA GLN A 86 -7.91 18.69 16.70
C GLN A 86 -8.12 17.44 17.58
N GLY A 87 -9.21 17.38 18.36
CA GLY A 87 -9.55 16.22 19.19
C GLY A 87 -9.81 14.96 18.36
N ASP A 88 -10.51 15.09 17.24
CA ASP A 88 -10.76 13.97 16.31
C ASP A 88 -9.46 13.49 15.65
N ALA A 89 -8.55 14.41 15.34
CA ALA A 89 -7.24 14.06 14.80
C ALA A 89 -6.42 13.27 15.83
N MET A 90 -6.39 13.72 17.10
CA MET A 90 -5.71 12.99 18.19
C MET A 90 -6.28 11.59 18.38
N LEU A 91 -7.61 11.45 18.41
CA LEU A 91 -8.28 10.15 18.58
C LEU A 91 -7.90 9.16 17.46
N LEU A 92 -7.74 9.65 16.23
CA LEU A 92 -7.35 8.80 15.10
C LEU A 92 -5.88 8.39 15.15
N PHE A 93 -5.00 9.27 15.63
CA PHE A 93 -3.61 8.90 15.89
C PHE A 93 -3.51 7.87 17.01
N ASP A 94 -4.22 8.07 18.12
CA ASP A 94 -4.24 7.12 19.23
C ASP A 94 -4.77 5.75 18.80
N ALA A 95 -5.85 5.73 18.02
CA ALA A 95 -6.40 4.50 17.45
C ALA A 95 -5.40 3.81 16.50
N ALA A 96 -4.65 4.58 15.69
CA ALA A 96 -3.64 4.04 14.80
C ALA A 96 -2.44 3.47 15.56
N MET A 97 -1.95 4.17 16.60
CA MET A 97 -0.85 3.71 17.46
C MET A 97 -1.23 2.47 18.27
N ALA A 98 -2.47 2.40 18.77
CA ALA A 98 -2.96 1.22 19.47
C ALA A 98 -3.06 0.00 18.55
N LYS A 99 -3.45 0.20 17.27
CA LYS A 99 -3.58 -0.88 16.29
C LYS A 99 -2.23 -1.32 15.71
N TYR A 100 -1.28 -0.41 15.60
CA TYR A 100 0.05 -0.64 15.04
C TYR A 100 1.13 -0.16 16.01
N PRO A 101 1.31 -0.85 17.15
CA PRO A 101 2.29 -0.46 18.14
C PRO A 101 3.69 -0.53 17.54
N THR A 102 4.37 0.61 17.52
CA THR A 102 5.76 0.68 17.08
C THR A 102 6.65 0.12 18.18
N PRO A 103 7.56 -0.83 17.88
CA PRO A 103 8.51 -1.28 18.88
C PRO A 103 9.43 -0.12 19.32
N PRO A 104 9.85 -0.08 20.59
CA PRO A 104 10.47 1.10 21.22
C PRO A 104 11.78 1.58 20.57
N HIS A 105 12.43 0.76 19.73
CA HIS A 105 13.64 1.15 18.98
C HIS A 105 13.37 2.12 17.81
N HIS A 106 12.12 2.38 17.47
CA HIS A 106 11.75 3.40 16.48
C HIS A 106 11.24 4.71 17.10
N LEU A 107 11.18 4.77 18.44
CA LEU A 107 10.87 5.96 19.22
C LEU A 107 12.18 6.42 19.84
N ASP A 108 13.10 6.95 19.01
CA ASP A 108 14.29 7.58 19.56
C ASP A 108 13.88 8.67 20.55
N ALA A 109 14.55 8.72 21.70
CA ALA A 109 14.32 9.67 22.79
C ALA A 109 14.50 11.15 22.40
N THR A 110 14.81 11.42 21.12
CA THR A 110 15.00 12.73 20.51
C THR A 110 13.76 13.30 19.83
N ALA A 111 12.61 12.61 19.85
CA ALA A 111 11.30 13.20 19.53
C ALA A 111 10.93 14.21 20.62
N ASN A 112 11.60 15.36 20.60
CA ASN A 112 11.51 16.42 21.60
C ASN A 112 10.10 17.04 21.57
N PRO A 113 9.32 16.97 22.66
CA PRO A 113 8.00 17.61 22.74
C PRO A 113 8.06 19.14 22.83
N ASN A 114 9.26 19.75 22.89
CA ASN A 114 9.44 21.19 23.10
C ASN A 114 10.06 21.89 21.88
N ILE A 115 9.48 21.76 20.68
CA ILE A 115 9.68 22.80 19.66
C ILE A 115 8.59 23.85 19.87
N ALA A 116 8.96 24.84 20.68
CA ALA A 116 8.25 26.09 20.84
C ALA A 116 8.04 26.76 19.48
N MET A 117 6.84 27.32 19.28
CA MET A 117 6.57 28.32 18.24
C MET A 117 7.55 29.50 18.36
N PRO A 118 8.09 29.96 17.23
CA PRO A 118 8.16 31.38 16.90
C PRO A 118 6.95 31.80 16.05
#